data_AF-A0A516GZ81-F1
#
_entry.id   AF-A0A516GZ81-F1
#
_cell.length_a   1.000
_cell.length_b   1.000
_cell.length_c   1.000
_cell.angle_alpha   90.00
_cell.angle_beta   90.00
_cell.angle_gamma   90.00
#
_symmetry.space_group_name_H-M   'P 1'
#
loop_
_entity.id
_entity.type
_entity.pdbx_description
1 polymer ?
#
loop_
_entity_poly.entity_id
_entity_poly.type
_entity_poly.pdbx_seq_one_letter_code
_entity_poly.pdbx_strand_id
1 'polypeptide(L)'
;MNYWLMKSEPSAWSWDQQVKKKIETWNGVRNYQAANNMKAMALGDRAFFYHSVDEKQIVGIVEICKLYHPDPTDETAKFGMVSVKALMPLKTPVTLAQIKAEPKLQGMALLKQSRLSVQPVDAAAWKIICKMGGVSV
;
A
#
# COMPACT_ATOMS: atom_id res chain seq x y z
N MET A 1 -6.91 6.37 13.04
CA MET A 1 -6.10 5.44 12.23
C MET A 1 -6.73 5.37 10.85
N ASN A 2 -5.97 5.75 9.83
CA ASN A 2 -6.36 5.67 8.44
C ASN A 2 -5.79 4.41 7.79
N TYR A 3 -6.40 4.01 6.66
CA TYR A 3 -5.97 2.86 5.89
C TYR A 3 -5.58 3.26 4.48
N TRP A 4 -4.58 2.57 3.96
CA TRP A 4 -3.97 2.88 2.67
C TRP A 4 -3.74 1.61 1.86
N LEU A 5 -3.41 1.77 0.59
CA LEU A 5 -2.87 0.73 -0.28
C LEU A 5 -1.65 1.30 -0.99
N MET A 6 -0.55 0.56 -0.96
CA MET A 6 0.72 0.95 -1.54
C MET A 6 1.17 -0.13 -2.54
N LYS A 7 1.33 0.27 -3.80
CA LYS A 7 1.70 -0.62 -4.90
C LYS A 7 3.21 -0.75 -5.01
N SER A 8 3.68 -1.99 -5.12
CA SER A 8 5.05 -2.34 -5.41
C SER A 8 5.08 -3.37 -6.54
N GLU A 9 6.05 -3.29 -7.43
CA GLU A 9 6.29 -4.36 -8.42
C GLU A 9 7.22 -5.39 -7.78
N PRO A 10 6.84 -6.69 -7.73
CA PRO A 10 7.62 -7.69 -7.00
C PRO A 10 9.02 -7.93 -7.60
N SER A 11 9.21 -7.65 -8.89
CA SER A 11 10.52 -7.69 -9.56
C SER A 11 11.51 -6.64 -8.99
N ALA A 12 10.98 -5.51 -8.53
CA ALA A 12 11.76 -4.40 -7.98
C ALA A 12 11.82 -4.42 -6.44
N TRP A 13 10.66 -4.62 -5.80
CA TRP A 13 10.55 -4.72 -4.35
C TRP A 13 9.39 -5.64 -3.94
N SER A 14 9.71 -6.86 -3.53
CA SER A 14 8.75 -7.89 -3.15
C SER A 14 8.40 -7.84 -1.65
N TRP A 15 7.27 -8.46 -1.30
CA TRP A 15 6.89 -8.67 0.10
C TRP A 15 7.95 -9.42 0.91
N ASP A 16 8.60 -10.44 0.33
CA ASP A 16 9.65 -11.20 1.02
C ASP A 16 10.86 -10.33 1.34
N GLN A 17 11.23 -9.42 0.43
CA GLN A 17 12.28 -8.42 0.67
C GLN A 17 11.86 -7.45 1.79
N GLN A 18 10.60 -6.99 1.78
CA GLN A 18 10.05 -6.13 2.83
C GLN A 18 10.09 -6.81 4.21
N VAL A 19 9.69 -8.07 4.31
CA VAL A 19 9.73 -8.86 5.55
C VAL A 19 11.17 -9.03 6.02
N LYS A 20 12.09 -9.40 5.11
CA LYS A 20 13.51 -9.58 5.43
C LYS A 20 14.16 -8.28 5.92
N LYS A 21 13.86 -7.15 5.29
CA LYS A 21 14.40 -5.83 5.67
C LYS A 21 13.72 -5.25 6.90
N LYS A 22 12.51 -5.70 7.23
CA LYS A 22 11.63 -5.23 8.31
C LYS A 22 11.10 -3.82 8.09
N ILE A 23 11.97 -2.83 7.87
CA ILE A 23 11.63 -1.42 7.65
C ILE A 23 12.22 -0.96 6.32
N GLU A 24 11.42 -0.29 5.50
CA GLU A 24 11.89 0.30 4.24
C GLU A 24 11.25 1.67 3.98
N THR A 25 11.96 2.52 3.26
CA THR A 25 11.45 3.81 2.78
C THR A 25 10.67 3.64 1.47
N TRP A 26 9.51 4.28 1.36
CA TRP A 26 8.66 4.20 0.18
C TRP A 26 9.02 5.27 -0.86
N ASN A 27 10.21 5.13 -1.45
CA ASN A 27 10.77 6.06 -2.43
C ASN A 27 10.15 5.91 -3.83
N GLY A 28 10.60 6.73 -4.79
CA GLY A 28 10.27 6.61 -6.22
C GLY A 28 8.88 7.11 -6.62
N VAL A 29 8.08 7.62 -5.67
CA VAL A 29 6.77 8.20 -5.98
C VAL A 29 6.95 9.58 -6.63
N ARG A 30 6.45 9.73 -7.86
CA ARG A 30 6.48 11.00 -8.63
C ARG A 30 5.10 11.49 -9.07
N ASN A 31 4.05 10.96 -8.46
CA ASN A 31 2.68 11.39 -8.68
C ASN A 31 2.23 12.32 -7.54
N TYR A 32 1.75 13.53 -7.86
CA TYR A 32 1.37 14.53 -6.86
C TYR A 32 0.27 14.05 -5.90
N GLN A 33 -0.74 13.33 -6.40
CA GLN A 33 -1.81 12.82 -5.55
C GLN A 33 -1.31 11.71 -4.63
N ALA A 34 -0.48 10.79 -5.13
CA ALA A 34 0.15 9.76 -4.29
C ALA A 34 1.06 10.38 -3.22
N ALA A 35 1.82 11.44 -3.57
CA ALA A 35 2.62 12.18 -2.61
C ALA A 35 1.75 12.88 -1.56
N ASN A 36 0.62 13.48 -1.95
CA ASN A 36 -0.34 14.08 -1.02
C ASN A 36 -0.96 13.03 -0.08
N ASN A 37 -1.26 11.83 -0.57
CA ASN A 37 -1.70 10.72 0.27
C ASN A 37 -0.63 10.35 1.30
N MET A 38 0.65 10.26 0.90
CA MET A 38 1.75 10.00 1.85
C MET A 38 1.93 11.13 2.87
N LYS A 39 1.74 12.40 2.48
CA LYS A 39 1.76 13.54 3.42
C LYS A 39 0.64 13.50 4.45
N ALA A 40 -0.49 12.87 4.12
CA ALA A 40 -1.64 12.72 5.01
C ALA A 40 -1.55 11.50 5.96
N MET A 41 -0.52 10.66 5.81
CA MET A 41 -0.31 9.51 6.68
C MET A 41 0.13 9.94 8.09
N ALA A 42 -0.39 9.25 9.11
CA ALA A 42 0.07 9.37 10.50
C ALA A 42 0.87 8.13 10.94
N LEU A 43 1.67 8.26 12.00
CA LEU A 43 2.32 7.12 12.63
C LEU A 43 1.26 6.12 13.12
N GLY A 44 1.49 4.83 12.83
CA GLY A 44 0.54 3.77 13.17
C GLY A 44 -0.59 3.57 12.15
N ASP A 45 -0.72 4.42 11.13
CA ASP A 45 -1.60 4.12 10.00
C ASP A 45 -1.13 2.84 9.29
N ARG A 46 -2.06 2.11 8.70
CA ARG A 46 -1.77 0.82 8.06
C ARG A 46 -2.02 0.87 6.56
N ALA A 47 -1.22 0.12 5.82
CA ALA A 47 -1.37 0.01 4.38
C ALA A 47 -1.35 -1.45 3.92
N PHE A 48 -2.15 -1.76 2.92
CA PHE A 48 -2.01 -2.98 2.15
C PHE A 48 -0.77 -2.89 1.26
N PHE A 49 0.10 -3.89 1.33
CA PHE A 49 1.19 -4.10 0.38
C PHE A 49 0.63 -4.84 -0.84
N TYR A 50 0.49 -4.12 -1.94
CA TYR A 50 -0.09 -4.64 -3.18
C TYR A 50 1.03 -4.91 -4.19
N HIS A 51 1.22 -6.18 -4.56
CA HIS A 51 2.00 -6.50 -5.74
C HIS A 51 1.25 -6.02 -6.99
N SER A 52 1.97 -5.39 -7.90
CA SER A 52 1.47 -4.84 -9.16
C SER A 52 2.25 -5.37 -10.37
N VAL A 53 1.72 -5.09 -11.56
CA VAL A 53 2.25 -5.54 -12.88
C VAL A 53 2.16 -7.05 -13.07
N ASP A 54 3.13 -7.80 -12.56
CA ASP A 54 3.29 -9.25 -12.77
C ASP A 54 2.37 -10.08 -11.85
N GLU A 55 2.27 -9.62 -10.61
CA GLU A 55 1.31 -10.14 -9.64
C GLU A 55 0.32 -9.01 -9.33
N LYS A 56 -0.97 -9.28 -9.31
CA LYS A 56 -2.01 -8.24 -9.08
C LYS A 56 -2.82 -8.60 -7.85
N GLN A 57 -2.20 -8.48 -6.68
CA GLN A 57 -2.76 -9.00 -5.43
C GLN A 57 -2.22 -8.28 -4.19
N ILE A 58 -3.04 -8.24 -3.15
CA ILE A 58 -2.62 -7.81 -1.81
C ILE A 58 -2.01 -9.01 -1.12
N VAL A 59 -0.78 -8.87 -0.63
CA VAL A 59 0.01 -9.98 -0.05
C VAL A 59 0.33 -9.78 1.42
N GLY A 60 0.31 -8.54 1.91
CA GLY A 60 0.63 -8.24 3.29
C GLY A 60 0.10 -6.89 3.76
N ILE A 61 0.37 -6.61 5.03
CA ILE A 61 0.06 -5.35 5.68
C ILE A 61 1.35 -4.75 6.22
N VAL A 62 1.54 -3.46 5.98
CA VAL A 62 2.58 -2.64 6.57
C VAL A 62 1.99 -1.56 7.47
N GLU A 63 2.80 -1.04 8.37
CA GLU A 63 2.44 0.10 9.23
C GLU A 63 3.40 1.27 8.98
N ILE A 64 2.87 2.49 8.93
CA ILE A 64 3.66 3.71 8.81
C ILE A 64 4.44 3.93 10.09
N CYS A 65 5.76 3.92 9.99
CA CYS A 65 6.69 4.05 11.12
C CYS A 65 7.59 5.29 11.04
N LYS A 66 7.60 5.99 9.90
CA LYS A 66 8.21 7.32 9.76
C LYS A 66 7.35 8.17 8.84
N LEU A 67 7.08 9.40 9.26
CA LEU A 67 6.29 10.37 8.50
C LEU A 67 7.01 10.85 7.24
N TYR A 68 6.27 11.59 6.42
CA TYR A 68 6.74 12.13 5.16
C TYR A 68 8.02 12.96 5.32
N HIS A 69 9.04 12.65 4.53
CA HIS A 69 10.33 13.34 4.49
C HIS A 69 10.88 13.33 3.05
N PRO A 70 11.84 14.19 2.70
CA PRO A 70 12.39 14.26 1.35
C PRO A 70 12.87 12.90 0.82
N ASP A 71 12.61 12.63 -0.46
CA ASP A 71 13.07 11.43 -1.15
C ASP A 71 14.42 11.75 -1.78
N PRO A 72 15.54 11.15 -1.31
CA PRO A 72 16.87 11.42 -1.83
C PRO A 72 17.05 10.97 -3.28
N THR A 73 16.13 10.15 -3.81
CA THR A 73 16.14 9.72 -5.22
C THR A 73 15.43 10.71 -6.15
N ASP A 74 14.86 11.80 -5.63
CA ASP A 74 14.25 12.86 -6.42
C ASP A 74 15.22 14.04 -6.59
N GLU A 75 15.89 14.11 -7.74
CA GLU A 75 16.80 15.21 -8.09
C GLU A 75 16.10 16.59 -8.10
N THR A 76 14.77 16.62 -8.27
CA THR A 76 14.02 17.88 -8.26
C THR A 76 13.68 18.39 -6.86
N ALA A 77 13.90 17.56 -5.82
CA ALA A 77 13.56 17.82 -4.43
C ALA A 77 12.08 18.22 -4.19
N LYS A 78 11.17 17.81 -5.08
CA LYS A 78 9.72 18.10 -5.00
C LYS A 78 8.96 17.02 -4.25
N PHE A 79 9.47 15.80 -4.29
CA PHE A 79 8.83 14.62 -3.76
C PHE A 79 9.53 14.10 -2.50
N GLY A 80 8.81 13.22 -1.83
CA GLY A 80 9.15 12.70 -0.52
C GLY A 80 8.52 11.34 -0.34
N MET A 81 8.89 10.70 0.77
CA MET A 81 8.59 9.32 1.09
C MET A 81 8.24 9.18 2.57
N VAL A 82 7.52 8.12 2.90
CA VAL A 82 7.36 7.64 4.28
C VAL A 82 8.26 6.43 4.51
N SER A 83 8.35 5.92 5.73
CA SER A 83 8.89 4.57 5.97
C SER A 83 7.84 3.66 6.55
N VAL A 84 7.84 2.42 6.08
CA VAL A 84 6.87 1.40 6.47
C VAL A 84 7.58 0.21 7.08
N LYS A 85 6.97 -0.39 8.10
CA LYS A 85 7.42 -1.65 8.69
C LYS A 85 6.47 -2.78 8.31
N ALA A 86 7.01 -3.95 8.00
CA ALA A 86 6.22 -5.16 7.79
C ALA A 86 5.46 -5.50 9.09
N LEU A 87 4.13 -5.62 9.01
CA LEU A 87 3.31 -6.01 10.15
C LEU A 87 3.00 -7.51 10.08
N MET A 88 2.34 -7.95 9.01
CA MET A 88 1.99 -9.35 8.82
C MET A 88 1.63 -9.67 7.36
N PRO A 89 1.86 -10.90 6.88
CA PRO A 89 1.32 -11.36 5.61
C PRO A 89 -0.20 -11.57 5.71
N LEU A 90 -0.89 -11.55 4.57
CA LEU A 90 -2.22 -12.14 4.47
C LEU A 90 -2.08 -13.67 4.48
N LYS A 91 -3.02 -14.40 5.09
CA LYS A 91 -3.04 -15.88 5.02
C LYS A 91 -3.34 -16.35 3.60
N THR A 92 -4.19 -15.60 2.90
CA THR A 92 -4.54 -15.83 1.51
C THR A 92 -4.40 -14.52 0.76
N PRO A 93 -3.50 -14.40 -0.23
CA PRO A 93 -3.42 -13.20 -1.04
C PRO A 93 -4.77 -12.86 -1.69
N VAL A 94 -5.13 -11.58 -1.67
CA VAL A 94 -6.41 -11.11 -2.23
C VAL A 94 -6.14 -10.50 -3.60
N THR A 95 -6.54 -11.21 -4.66
CA THR A 95 -6.27 -10.83 -6.04
C THR A 95 -7.16 -9.67 -6.51
N LEU A 96 -6.68 -8.90 -7.48
CA LEU A 96 -7.46 -7.86 -8.15
C LEU A 96 -8.75 -8.42 -8.77
N ALA A 97 -8.72 -9.66 -9.27
CA ALA A 97 -9.90 -10.33 -9.80
C ALA A 97 -10.97 -10.54 -8.72
N GLN A 98 -10.58 -11.02 -7.53
CA GLN A 98 -11.50 -11.15 -6.39
C GLN A 98 -12.02 -9.79 -5.91
N ILE A 99 -11.16 -8.75 -5.88
CA ILE A 99 -11.58 -7.39 -5.51
C ILE A 99 -12.61 -6.85 -6.50
N LYS A 100 -12.40 -7.07 -7.81
CA LYS A 100 -13.36 -6.68 -8.86
C LYS A 100 -14.68 -7.45 -8.78
N ALA A 101 -14.65 -8.70 -8.31
CA ALA A 101 -15.85 -9.53 -8.19
C ALA A 101 -16.70 -9.17 -6.96
N GLU A 102 -16.16 -8.50 -5.95
CA GLU A 102 -16.87 -8.10 -4.73
C GLU A 102 -17.62 -6.77 -4.93
N PRO A 103 -18.98 -6.75 -4.93
CA PRO A 103 -19.75 -5.53 -5.14
C PRO A 103 -19.48 -4.45 -4.10
N LYS A 104 -19.14 -4.81 -2.86
CA LYS A 104 -18.86 -3.85 -1.79
C LYS A 104 -17.52 -3.13 -1.95
N LEU A 105 -16.63 -3.60 -2.83
CA LEU A 105 -15.32 -3.01 -3.10
C LEU A 105 -15.27 -2.14 -4.35
N GLN A 106 -16.38 -2.02 -5.10
CA GLN A 106 -16.43 -1.22 -6.34
C GLN A 106 -16.12 0.27 -6.13
N GLY A 107 -16.26 0.75 -4.88
CA GLY A 107 -15.92 2.12 -4.49
C GLY A 107 -14.42 2.43 -4.47
N MET A 108 -13.56 1.42 -4.38
CA MET A 108 -12.13 1.58 -4.09
C MET A 108 -11.37 2.37 -5.14
N ALA A 109 -10.42 3.20 -4.69
CA ALA A 109 -9.46 3.87 -5.55
C ALA A 109 -8.64 2.88 -6.40
N LEU A 110 -8.42 1.65 -5.93
CA LEU A 110 -7.72 0.60 -6.68
C LEU A 110 -8.36 0.30 -8.03
N LEU A 111 -9.69 0.34 -8.08
CA LEU A 111 -10.47 0.03 -9.28
C LEU A 111 -10.69 1.27 -10.16
N LYS A 112 -10.83 2.44 -9.53
CA LYS A 112 -11.12 3.71 -10.23
C LYS A 112 -9.87 4.42 -10.76
N GLN A 113 -8.73 4.24 -10.11
CA GLN A 113 -7.49 4.99 -10.36
C GLN A 113 -6.30 4.03 -10.45
N SER A 114 -6.23 3.24 -11.53
CA SER A 114 -5.23 2.20 -11.71
C SER A 114 -3.78 2.70 -11.66
N ARG A 115 -3.52 3.93 -12.11
CA ARG A 115 -2.19 4.56 -12.12
C ARG A 115 -1.77 5.20 -10.79
N LEU A 116 -2.67 5.32 -9.81
CA LEU A 116 -2.35 5.87 -8.50
C LEU A 116 -1.64 4.80 -7.66
N SER A 117 -0.39 5.03 -7.25
CA SER A 117 0.45 4.03 -6.56
C SER A 117 0.24 3.99 -5.05
N VAL A 118 -0.12 5.11 -4.43
CA VAL A 118 -0.48 5.22 -3.02
C VAL A 118 -1.91 5.73 -2.93
N GLN A 119 -2.79 4.94 -2.32
CA GLN A 119 -4.23 5.13 -2.41
C GLN A 119 -4.89 5.11 -1.02
N PRO A 120 -5.91 5.93 -0.75
CA PRO A 120 -6.72 5.79 0.45
C PRO A 120 -7.60 4.53 0.36
N VAL A 121 -7.82 3.90 1.51
CA VAL A 121 -8.75 2.77 1.67
C VAL A 121 -9.71 3.14 2.81
N ASP A 122 -11.01 3.07 2.55
CA ASP A 122 -11.99 3.29 3.62
C ASP A 122 -12.04 2.10 4.58
N ALA A 123 -12.55 2.34 5.79
CA ALA A 123 -12.57 1.33 6.85
C ALA A 123 -13.45 0.11 6.51
N ALA A 124 -14.48 0.26 5.66
CA ALA A 124 -15.33 -0.86 5.25
C ALA A 124 -14.58 -1.77 4.28
N ALA A 125 -13.94 -1.20 3.25
CA ALA A 125 -13.10 -1.91 2.31
C ALA A 125 -11.93 -2.60 3.00
N TRP A 126 -11.27 -1.93 3.96
CA TRP A 126 -10.21 -2.52 4.77
C TRP A 126 -10.65 -3.81 5.47
N LYS A 127 -11.78 -3.77 6.18
CA LYS A 127 -12.32 -4.93 6.90
C LYS A 127 -12.67 -6.09 5.97
N ILE A 128 -13.27 -5.80 4.81
CA ILE A 128 -13.63 -6.80 3.82
C ILE A 128 -12.37 -7.50 3.29
N ILE A 129 -11.35 -6.74 2.89
CA ILE A 129 -10.09 -7.30 2.38
C ILE A 129 -9.37 -8.10 3.45
N CYS A 130 -9.32 -7.62 4.70
CA CYS A 130 -8.72 -8.37 5.81
C CYS A 130 -9.43 -9.72 6.02
N LYS A 131 -10.77 -9.73 5.98
CA LYS A 131 -11.57 -10.95 6.05
C LYS A 131 -11.28 -11.90 4.88
N MET A 132 -11.26 -11.38 3.64
CA MET A 132 -10.92 -12.16 2.45
C MET A 132 -9.50 -12.75 2.55
N GLY A 133 -8.58 -11.99 3.13
CA GLY A 133 -7.19 -12.38 3.35
C GLY A 133 -6.93 -13.23 4.58
N GLY A 134 -7.96 -13.58 5.35
CA GLY A 134 -7.87 -14.44 6.53
C GLY A 134 -7.14 -13.82 7.73
N VAL A 135 -7.10 -12.49 7.83
CA VAL A 135 -6.44 -11.76 8.94
C VAL A 135 -7.44 -10.95 9.77
N SER A 136 -7.13 -10.76 11.04
CA SER A 136 -7.89 -9.93 11.97
C SER A 136 -6.96 -8.87 12.53
N VAL A 137 -7.28 -7.59 12.28
CA VAL A 137 -6.41 -6.43 12.52
C VAL A 137 -7.22 -5.22 12.91
#